data_AF-A0A2S3QS62-F1
#
_entry.id   AF-A0A2S3QS62-F1
#
_cell.length_a   1.000
_cell.length_b   1.000
_cell.length_c   1.000
_cell.angle_alpha   90.00
_cell.angle_beta   90.00
_cell.angle_gamma   90.00
#
_symmetry.space_group_name_H-M   'P 1'
#
loop_
_entity.id
_entity.type
_entity.pdbx_description
1 polymer ?
#
loop_
_entity_poly.entity_id
_entity_poly.type
_entity_poly.pdbx_seq_one_letter_code
_entity_poly.pdbx_strand_id
1 'polypeptide(L)'
;MISKYFNLIPFAENDLDLEASAEIKVIDGHVNFHFTLKGDLSPIYIHRDNGKMNRVIGLWTQTCFEFFILNKTDGEYFEFNFGSDSSWNCFIFNSYRSELTEYNDIELDNIVIKSEDELFTLNCRFELKKLGHNFEDLSNLRVSPTCVLTAEGDNTYYYSNKHPDTSPNFHHPDSFEDLIS
;
A
#
# COMPACT_ATOMS: atom_id res chain seq x y z
N MET A 1 -12.55 14.43 9.31
CA MET A 1 -11.44 14.04 8.40
C MET A 1 -10.32 13.52 9.27
N ILE A 2 -9.89 12.29 9.03
CA ILE A 2 -8.69 11.70 9.64
C ILE A 2 -7.63 11.60 8.54
N SER A 3 -6.38 11.93 8.86
CA SER A 3 -5.24 11.75 7.96
C SER A 3 -4.05 11.20 8.73
N LYS A 4 -3.29 10.30 8.12
CA LYS A 4 -2.01 9.83 8.63
C LYS A 4 -1.01 9.69 7.51
N TYR A 5 0.16 10.29 7.71
CA TYR A 5 1.26 10.34 6.74
C TYR A 5 2.44 9.48 7.22
N PHE A 6 3.14 8.88 6.27
CA PHE A 6 4.26 7.98 6.50
C PHE A 6 5.41 8.30 5.54
N ASN A 7 6.62 8.38 6.09
CA ASN A 7 7.83 8.19 5.29
C ASN A 7 8.09 6.68 5.19
N LEU A 8 8.38 6.18 3.99
CA LEU A 8 8.76 4.79 3.78
C LEU A 8 10.29 4.72 3.72
N ILE A 9 10.87 3.90 4.59
CA ILE A 9 12.31 3.69 4.67
C ILE A 9 12.68 2.38 3.97
N PRO A 10 13.85 2.30 3.32
CA PRO A 10 14.28 1.05 2.73
C PRO A 10 14.62 0.02 3.80
N PHE A 11 14.39 -1.25 3.50
CA PHE A 11 14.75 -2.37 4.37
C PHE A 11 16.27 -2.49 4.52
N ALA A 12 17.01 -2.30 3.42
CA ALA A 12 18.46 -2.30 3.37
C ALA A 12 18.96 -1.00 2.75
N GLU A 13 20.11 -0.52 3.22
CA GLU A 13 20.79 0.62 2.60
C GLU A 13 20.98 0.38 1.09
N ASN A 14 20.74 1.43 0.31
CA ASN A 14 20.87 1.43 -1.13
C ASN A 14 21.21 2.83 -1.63
N ASP A 15 21.65 2.92 -2.87
CA ASP A 15 22.10 4.16 -3.50
C ASP A 15 21.01 4.86 -4.33
N LEU A 16 19.73 4.50 -4.15
CA LEU A 16 18.65 5.19 -4.85
C LEU A 16 18.50 6.61 -4.31
N ASP A 17 18.60 7.60 -5.20
CA ASP A 17 18.29 8.99 -4.89
C ASP A 17 16.78 9.23 -5.01
N LEU A 18 15.99 8.57 -4.16
CA LEU A 18 14.54 8.74 -4.10
C LEU A 18 13.99 8.72 -2.67
N GLU A 19 12.94 9.50 -2.47
CA GLU A 19 12.11 9.51 -1.28
C GLU A 19 10.79 8.80 -1.57
N ALA A 20 10.38 7.89 -0.69
CA ALA A 20 9.11 7.20 -0.76
C ALA A 20 8.22 7.60 0.42
N SER A 21 6.95 7.93 0.16
CA SER A 21 5.99 8.28 1.20
C SER A 21 4.58 7.83 0.86
N ALA A 22 3.75 7.71 1.89
CA ALA A 22 2.35 7.35 1.74
C ALA A 22 1.46 8.12 2.72
N GLU A 23 0.19 8.29 2.36
CA GLU A 23 -0.83 8.90 3.20
C GLU A 23 -2.15 8.13 3.09
N ILE A 24 -2.83 7.95 4.22
CA ILE A 24 -4.23 7.52 4.27
C ILE A 24 -5.09 8.66 4.78
N LYS A 25 -6.20 8.91 4.08
CA LYS A 25 -7.26 9.84 4.53
C LYS A 25 -8.60 9.13 4.64
N VAL A 26 -9.30 9.35 5.74
CA VAL A 26 -10.71 9.01 5.87
C VAL A 26 -11.55 10.29 5.88
N ILE A 27 -12.32 10.49 4.82
CA ILE A 27 -13.17 11.66 4.60
C ILE A 27 -14.51 11.22 4.02
N ASP A 28 -15.61 11.70 4.60
CA ASP A 28 -16.98 11.45 4.13
C ASP A 28 -17.28 9.97 3.84
N GLY A 29 -16.83 9.08 4.74
CA GLY A 29 -17.03 7.63 4.64
C GLY A 29 -16.17 6.94 3.58
N HIS A 30 -15.18 7.63 3.00
CA HIS A 30 -14.26 7.07 2.01
C HIS A 30 -12.83 7.05 2.54
N VAL A 31 -12.14 5.97 2.21
CA VAL A 31 -10.70 5.83 2.39
C VAL A 31 -10.03 6.30 1.10
N ASN A 32 -8.98 7.10 1.25
CA ASN A 32 -8.10 7.48 0.15
C ASN A 32 -6.69 7.05 0.51
N PHE A 33 -6.04 6.30 -0.37
CA PHE A 33 -4.61 6.05 -0.28
C PHE A 33 -3.88 6.91 -1.28
N HIS A 34 -2.75 7.44 -0.86
CA HIS A 34 -1.85 8.22 -1.69
C HIS A 34 -0.42 7.72 -1.50
N PHE A 35 0.27 7.39 -2.58
CA PHE A 35 1.70 7.11 -2.58
C PHE A 35 2.43 8.16 -3.41
N THR A 36 3.62 8.53 -2.97
CA THR A 36 4.56 9.38 -3.71
C THR A 36 5.94 8.75 -3.71
N LEU A 37 6.54 8.63 -4.90
CA LEU A 37 7.99 8.49 -5.06
C LEU A 37 8.51 9.78 -5.68
N LYS A 38 9.59 10.33 -5.13
CA LYS A 38 10.18 11.59 -5.59
C LYS A 38 11.69 11.47 -5.64
N GLY A 39 12.32 11.87 -6.74
CA GLY A 39 13.76 11.72 -6.96
C GLY A 39 14.04 11.01 -8.29
N ASP A 40 15.22 10.44 -8.48
CA ASP A 40 15.57 9.73 -9.72
C ASP A 40 14.80 8.42 -9.86
N LEU A 41 13.79 8.41 -10.75
CA LEU A 41 12.99 7.23 -11.07
C LEU A 41 13.52 6.45 -12.29
N SER A 42 14.56 6.95 -12.96
CA SER A 42 15.14 6.27 -14.13
C SER A 42 15.59 4.83 -13.88
N PRO A 43 16.08 4.42 -12.69
CA PRO A 43 16.42 3.02 -12.46
C PRO A 43 15.20 2.14 -12.13
N ILE A 44 14.03 2.71 -11.82
CA ILE A 44 12.85 1.96 -11.35
C ILE A 44 11.97 1.55 -12.54
N TYR A 45 11.57 0.28 -12.57
CA TYR A 45 10.62 -0.21 -13.55
C TYR A 45 9.20 0.25 -13.20
N ILE A 46 8.80 1.38 -13.78
CA ILE A 46 7.44 1.92 -13.71
C ILE A 46 6.73 1.61 -15.03
N HIS A 47 5.78 0.68 -14.98
CA HIS A 47 4.87 0.43 -16.10
C HIS A 47 3.98 1.64 -16.34
N ARG A 48 3.72 1.95 -17.61
CA ARG A 48 2.79 3.03 -17.97
C ARG A 48 1.37 2.63 -17.64
N ASP A 49 0.66 3.53 -16.97
CA ASP A 49 -0.78 3.42 -16.75
C ASP A 49 -1.51 3.11 -18.06
N ASN A 50 -2.29 2.03 -18.05
CA ASN A 50 -3.08 1.60 -19.20
C ASN A 50 -4.54 2.06 -19.10
N GLY A 51 -4.91 2.78 -18.02
CA GLY A 51 -6.23 3.33 -17.73
C GLY A 51 -7.29 2.29 -17.36
N LYS A 52 -6.93 1.00 -17.26
CA LYS A 52 -7.85 -0.09 -16.92
C LYS A 52 -7.52 -0.66 -15.55
N MET A 53 -8.50 -0.59 -14.65
CA MET A 53 -8.42 -1.22 -13.34
C MET A 53 -8.71 -2.71 -13.45
N ASN A 54 -7.66 -3.54 -13.48
CA ASN A 54 -7.79 -5.00 -13.52
C ASN A 54 -7.39 -5.63 -12.18
N ARG A 55 -8.15 -6.63 -11.73
CA ARG A 55 -7.73 -7.46 -10.59
C ARG A 55 -6.63 -8.43 -11.00
N VAL A 56 -5.48 -8.36 -10.32
CA VAL A 56 -4.29 -9.17 -10.63
C VAL A 56 -3.69 -9.73 -9.33
N ILE A 57 -3.44 -11.03 -9.30
CA ILE A 57 -2.70 -11.68 -8.21
C ILE A 57 -1.20 -11.66 -8.56
N GLY A 58 -0.33 -11.46 -7.56
CA GLY A 58 1.12 -11.51 -7.76
C GLY A 58 1.76 -10.17 -8.12
N LEU A 59 1.09 -9.04 -7.84
CA LEU A 59 1.62 -7.70 -8.09
C LEU A 59 2.97 -7.45 -7.39
N TRP A 60 3.21 -8.08 -6.24
CA TRP A 60 4.46 -8.02 -5.47
C TRP A 60 5.69 -8.61 -6.18
N THR A 61 5.53 -9.18 -7.38
CA THR A 61 6.65 -9.64 -8.23
C THR A 61 7.23 -8.53 -9.11
N GLN A 62 6.64 -7.34 -9.08
CA GLN A 62 7.01 -6.16 -9.86
C GLN A 62 6.95 -4.92 -8.94
N THR A 63 7.20 -3.73 -9.50
CA THR A 63 6.96 -2.48 -8.77
C THR A 63 5.49 -2.39 -8.34
N CYS A 64 5.26 -2.43 -7.03
CA CYS A 64 3.94 -2.37 -6.42
C CYS A 64 3.92 -1.51 -5.16
N PHE A 65 2.73 -1.05 -4.82
CA PHE A 65 2.43 -0.26 -3.63
C PHE A 65 1.37 -1.00 -2.84
N GLU A 66 1.58 -1.17 -1.54
CA GLU A 66 0.69 -1.95 -0.70
C GLU A 66 0.24 -1.14 0.51
N PHE A 67 -1.02 -1.28 0.87
CA PHE A 67 -1.58 -0.61 2.04
C PHE A 67 -2.34 -1.63 2.88
N PHE A 68 -1.98 -1.71 4.16
CA PHE A 68 -2.58 -2.62 5.12
C PHE A 68 -3.50 -1.86 6.09
N ILE A 69 -4.69 -2.42 6.35
CA ILE A 69 -5.63 -1.92 7.37
C ILE A 69 -5.98 -3.07 8.30
N LEU A 70 -5.55 -2.98 9.55
CA LEU A 70 -5.75 -3.99 10.59
C LEU A 70 -6.76 -3.50 11.63
N ASN A 71 -7.68 -4.38 12.01
CA ASN A 71 -8.53 -4.18 13.17
C ASN A 71 -7.88 -4.81 14.42
N LYS A 72 -7.68 -4.00 15.45
CA LYS A 72 -7.08 -4.44 16.72
C LYS A 72 -7.96 -5.42 17.51
N THR A 73 -9.27 -5.45 17.23
CA THR A 73 -10.25 -6.19 18.03
C THR A 73 -10.15 -7.70 17.80
N ASP A 74 -10.09 -8.10 16.54
CA ASP A 74 -10.10 -9.49 16.09
C ASP A 74 -8.78 -9.90 15.40
N GLY A 75 -7.94 -8.93 15.03
CA GLY A 75 -6.69 -9.17 14.30
C GLY A 75 -6.90 -9.42 12.80
N GLU A 76 -8.12 -9.21 12.30
CA GLU A 76 -8.43 -9.24 10.88
C GLU A 76 -7.78 -8.03 10.20
N TYR A 77 -7.22 -8.22 9.01
CA TYR A 77 -6.67 -7.11 8.25
C TYR A 77 -6.84 -7.31 6.75
N PHE A 78 -6.93 -6.17 6.06
CA PHE A 78 -6.93 -6.09 4.62
C PHE A 78 -5.55 -5.71 4.11
N GLU A 79 -5.20 -6.26 2.95
CA GLU A 79 -4.05 -5.86 2.14
C GLU A 79 -4.57 -5.38 0.79
N PHE A 80 -4.21 -4.15 0.44
CA PHE A 80 -4.50 -3.58 -0.86
C PHE A 80 -3.21 -3.49 -1.66
N ASN A 81 -3.16 -4.13 -2.82
CA ASN A 81 -1.99 -4.10 -3.70
C ASN A 81 -2.31 -3.31 -4.95
N PHE A 82 -1.38 -2.45 -5.36
CA PHE A 82 -1.50 -1.63 -6.56
C PHE A 82 -0.22 -1.75 -7.39
N GLY A 83 -0.35 -2.11 -8.66
CA GLY A 83 0.73 -2.00 -9.63
C GLY A 83 0.88 -0.55 -10.12
N SER A 84 2.01 -0.25 -10.77
CA SER A 84 2.21 1.06 -11.39
C SER A 84 1.38 1.28 -12.67
N ASP A 85 0.58 0.29 -13.11
CA ASP A 85 -0.20 0.28 -14.35
C ASP A 85 -1.73 0.28 -14.13
N SER A 86 -2.19 0.68 -12.94
CA SER A 86 -3.59 0.61 -12.48
C SER A 86 -4.13 -0.81 -12.23
N SER A 87 -3.32 -1.86 -12.38
CA SER A 87 -3.67 -3.17 -11.84
C SER A 87 -3.73 -3.12 -10.31
N TRP A 88 -4.66 -3.86 -9.71
CA TRP A 88 -4.80 -3.86 -8.25
C TRP A 88 -5.35 -5.18 -7.74
N ASN A 89 -5.32 -5.40 -6.43
CA ASN A 89 -6.14 -6.42 -5.78
C ASN A 89 -6.36 -6.06 -4.31
N CYS A 90 -7.31 -6.73 -3.68
CA CYS A 90 -7.55 -6.64 -2.25
C CYS A 90 -7.66 -8.04 -1.67
N PHE A 91 -6.94 -8.29 -0.58
CA PHE A 91 -6.95 -9.54 0.15
C PHE A 91 -7.40 -9.30 1.59
N ILE A 92 -8.03 -10.33 2.18
CA ILE A 92 -8.41 -10.35 3.58
C ILE A 92 -7.65 -11.46 4.30
N PHE A 93 -7.22 -11.16 5.52
CA PHE A 93 -6.52 -12.08 6.40
C PHE A 93 -7.22 -12.10 7.75
N ASN A 94 -7.63 -13.29 8.20
CA ASN A 94 -8.30 -13.48 9.48
C ASN A 94 -7.34 -13.39 10.68
N SER A 95 -6.04 -13.50 10.44
CA SER A 95 -4.97 -13.35 11.44
C SER A 95 -3.61 -13.27 10.75
N TYR A 96 -2.55 -12.98 11.50
CA TYR A 96 -1.18 -12.90 10.97
C TYR A 96 -0.79 -14.14 10.14
N ARG A 97 -0.53 -13.90 8.84
CA ARG A 97 -0.18 -14.92 7.83
C ARG A 97 -1.23 -16.03 7.66
N SER A 98 -2.51 -15.72 7.81
CA SER A 98 -3.57 -16.62 7.35
C SER A 98 -3.53 -16.81 5.82
N GLU A 99 -4.33 -17.74 5.30
CA GLU A 99 -4.42 -18.00 3.86
C GLU A 99 -4.76 -16.75 3.05
N LEU A 100 -4.07 -16.57 1.92
CA LEU A 100 -4.32 -15.48 0.98
C LEU A 100 -5.71 -15.65 0.37
N THR A 101 -6.64 -14.76 0.72
CA THR A 101 -8.03 -14.80 0.24
C THR A 101 -8.38 -13.48 -0.45
N GLU A 102 -8.71 -13.53 -1.74
CA GLU A 102 -9.18 -12.34 -2.47
C GLU A 102 -10.51 -11.85 -1.87
N TYR A 103 -10.56 -10.55 -1.57
CA TYR A 103 -11.75 -9.90 -1.08
C TYR A 103 -12.46 -9.13 -2.20
N ASN A 104 -13.61 -9.64 -2.63
CA ASN A 104 -14.30 -9.20 -3.84
C ASN A 104 -15.31 -8.07 -3.65
N ASP A 105 -15.69 -7.75 -2.41
CA ASP A 105 -16.72 -6.73 -2.13
C ASP A 105 -16.18 -5.28 -2.19
N ILE A 106 -14.87 -5.13 -2.40
CA ILE A 106 -14.24 -3.83 -2.66
C ILE A 106 -14.42 -3.43 -4.13
N GLU A 107 -14.93 -2.22 -4.31
CA GLU A 107 -14.99 -1.49 -5.57
C GLU A 107 -14.18 -0.19 -5.39
N LEU A 108 -13.15 0.01 -6.22
CA LEU A 108 -12.42 1.27 -6.24
C LEU A 108 -13.15 2.27 -7.14
N ASP A 109 -13.29 3.50 -6.68
CA ASP A 109 -13.84 4.59 -7.48
C ASP A 109 -12.94 4.89 -8.68
N ASN A 110 -11.63 4.92 -8.41
CA ASN A 110 -10.57 5.16 -9.37
C ASN A 110 -9.20 4.74 -8.83
N ILE A 111 -8.27 4.54 -9.75
CA ILE A 111 -6.83 4.61 -9.52
C ILE A 111 -6.31 5.71 -10.46
N VAL A 112 -5.64 6.71 -9.91
CA VAL A 112 -5.05 7.83 -10.66
C VAL A 112 -3.55 7.80 -10.45
N ILE A 113 -2.83 7.50 -11.52
CA ILE A 113 -1.38 7.46 -11.54
C ILE A 113 -0.86 8.66 -12.34
N LYS A 114 0.16 9.32 -11.79
CA LYS A 114 0.98 10.28 -12.53
C LYS A 114 2.41 9.82 -12.46
N SER A 115 3.09 9.78 -13.60
CA SER A 115 4.48 9.39 -13.71
C SER A 115 5.20 10.39 -14.61
N GLU A 116 6.17 11.08 -14.02
CA GLU A 116 7.13 11.98 -14.65
C GLU A 116 8.53 11.50 -14.28
N ASP A 117 9.58 12.13 -14.82
CA ASP A 117 10.97 11.67 -14.63
C ASP A 117 11.39 11.65 -13.15
N GLU A 118 10.91 12.61 -12.36
CA GLU A 118 11.29 12.76 -10.94
C GLU A 118 10.14 12.58 -9.94
N LEU A 119 8.96 12.23 -10.42
CA LEU A 119 7.75 12.15 -9.60
C LEU A 119 6.82 11.05 -10.08
N PHE A 120 6.53 10.13 -9.17
CA PHE A 120 5.45 9.17 -9.30
C PHE A 120 4.43 9.42 -8.20
N THR A 121 3.14 9.47 -8.54
CA THR A 121 2.06 9.47 -7.55
C THR A 121 1.01 8.46 -7.93
N LEU A 122 0.48 7.75 -6.93
CA LEU A 122 -0.66 6.87 -7.06
C LEU A 122 -1.73 7.29 -6.05
N ASN A 123 -2.96 7.47 -6.53
CA ASN A 123 -4.11 7.79 -5.70
C ASN A 123 -5.20 6.76 -5.95
N CYS A 124 -5.84 6.26 -4.90
CA CYS A 124 -7.05 5.48 -5.04
C CYS A 124 -8.05 5.84 -3.94
N ARG A 125 -9.33 5.55 -4.21
CA ARG A 125 -10.43 5.85 -3.29
C ARG A 125 -11.45 4.72 -3.31
N PHE A 126 -11.99 4.39 -2.14
CA PHE A 126 -13.09 3.44 -1.97
C PHE A 126 -13.93 3.77 -0.73
N GLU A 127 -15.13 3.23 -0.66
CA GLU A 127 -16.02 3.39 0.49
C GLU A 127 -15.57 2.54 1.69
N LEU A 128 -15.36 3.15 2.87
CA LEU A 128 -14.91 2.48 4.09
C LEU A 128 -15.82 1.32 4.51
N LYS A 129 -17.14 1.50 4.37
CA LYS A 129 -18.15 0.49 4.75
C LYS A 129 -17.98 -0.85 3.99
N LYS A 130 -17.27 -0.84 2.86
CA LYS A 130 -16.97 -2.05 2.08
C LYS A 130 -15.97 -2.97 2.78
N LEU A 131 -15.27 -2.50 3.82
CA LEU A 131 -14.46 -3.35 4.71
C LEU A 131 -15.32 -4.15 5.72
N GLY A 132 -16.62 -3.86 5.81
CA GLY A 132 -17.53 -4.47 6.78
C GLY A 132 -17.59 -3.73 8.12
N HIS A 133 -18.58 -4.10 8.94
CA HIS A 133 -18.94 -3.40 10.18
C HIS A 133 -17.81 -3.33 11.21
N ASN A 134 -16.92 -4.33 11.22
CA ASN A 134 -15.80 -4.38 12.17
C ASN A 134 -14.81 -3.21 11.95
N PHE A 135 -14.79 -2.59 10.77
CA PHE A 135 -13.86 -1.52 10.40
C PHE A 135 -14.47 -0.11 10.51
N GLU A 136 -15.70 0.03 11.01
CA GLU A 136 -16.36 1.34 11.16
C GLU A 136 -15.76 2.20 12.28
N ASP A 137 -15.28 1.57 13.37
CA ASP A 137 -14.60 2.27 14.46
C ASP A 137 -13.11 2.48 14.13
N LEU A 138 -12.84 3.65 13.57
CA LEU A 138 -11.50 4.06 13.15
C LEU A 138 -10.47 4.10 14.31
N SER A 139 -10.91 4.18 15.57
CA SER A 139 -9.99 4.14 16.72
C SER A 139 -9.41 2.74 16.97
N ASN A 140 -10.07 1.70 16.42
CA ASN A 140 -9.59 0.32 16.47
C ASN A 140 -8.68 -0.04 15.29
N LEU A 141 -8.49 0.88 14.33
CA LEU A 141 -7.70 0.59 13.15
C LEU A 141 -6.22 0.94 13.35
N ARG A 142 -5.36 0.02 12.93
CA ARG A 142 -3.94 0.27 12.67
C ARG A 142 -3.66 0.09 11.18
N VAL A 143 -2.66 0.78 10.67
CA VAL A 143 -2.33 0.76 9.25
C VAL A 143 -0.82 0.71 9.03
N SER A 144 -0.41 0.19 7.87
CA SER A 144 0.98 0.17 7.43
C SER A 144 1.02 0.29 5.91
N PRO A 145 1.70 1.29 5.34
CA PRO A 145 2.01 1.35 3.92
C PRO A 145 3.38 0.74 3.59
N THR A 146 3.48 0.13 2.42
CA THR A 146 4.74 -0.43 1.90
C THR A 146 4.84 -0.21 0.38
N CYS A 147 6.04 -0.39 -0.17
CA CYS A 147 6.20 -0.58 -1.61
C CYS A 147 7.37 -1.51 -1.93
N VAL A 148 7.20 -2.27 -3.01
CA VAL A 148 8.26 -3.05 -3.67
C VAL A 148 8.65 -2.26 -4.91
N LEU A 149 9.95 -1.99 -5.08
CA LEU A 149 10.46 -1.30 -6.26
C LEU A 149 11.40 -2.27 -7.00
N THR A 150 11.01 -2.70 -8.19
CA THR A 150 11.92 -3.43 -9.07
C THR A 150 12.72 -2.43 -9.90
N ALA A 151 14.01 -2.70 -10.08
CA ALA A 151 14.95 -1.77 -10.68
C ALA A 151 15.92 -2.48 -11.62
N GLU A 152 16.68 -1.70 -12.38
CA GLU A 152 17.70 -2.20 -13.30
C GLU A 152 18.67 -3.20 -12.64
N GLY A 153 19.11 -4.18 -13.44
CA GLY A 153 20.00 -5.24 -12.96
C GLY A 153 19.32 -6.29 -12.07
N ASP A 154 18.01 -6.49 -12.24
CA ASP A 154 17.18 -7.42 -11.46
C ASP A 154 17.16 -7.11 -9.95
N ASN A 155 17.42 -5.85 -9.58
CA ASN A 155 17.38 -5.40 -8.20
C ASN A 155 15.94 -5.23 -7.71
N THR A 156 15.69 -5.53 -6.44
CA THR A 156 14.40 -5.30 -5.79
C THR A 156 14.63 -4.65 -4.44
N TYR A 157 13.93 -3.54 -4.21
CA TYR A 157 13.99 -2.79 -2.96
C TYR A 157 12.65 -2.82 -2.24
N TYR A 158 12.70 -3.00 -0.92
CA TYR A 158 11.53 -3.11 -0.06
C TYR A 158 11.47 -1.89 0.84
N TYR A 159 10.39 -1.13 0.78
CA TYR A 159 10.19 0.06 1.57
C TYR A 159 8.93 -0.09 2.44
N SER A 160 8.99 0.40 3.67
CA SER A 160 7.89 0.34 4.64
C SER A 160 8.03 1.49 5.63
N ASN A 161 6.96 1.87 6.32
CA ASN A 161 7.07 2.79 7.46
C ASN A 161 7.97 2.22 8.58
N LYS A 162 8.04 0.88 8.69
CA LYS A 162 8.87 0.20 9.70
C LYS A 162 9.24 -1.22 9.28
N HIS A 163 10.47 -1.62 9.60
CA HIS A 163 11.01 -2.97 9.39
C HIS A 163 11.39 -3.60 10.73
N PRO A 164 10.45 -4.29 11.41
CA PRO A 164 10.69 -4.88 12.73
C PRO A 164 11.46 -6.20 12.68
N ASP A 165 11.60 -6.82 11.51
CA ASP A 165 12.18 -8.15 11.31
C ASP A 165 13.56 -8.08 10.63
N THR A 166 14.30 -9.19 10.65
CA THR A 166 15.61 -9.35 10.00
C THR A 166 15.53 -9.64 8.50
N SER A 167 14.32 -9.77 7.97
CA SER A 167 14.01 -9.95 6.55
C SER A 167 12.79 -9.10 6.19
N PRO A 168 12.60 -8.70 4.91
CA PRO A 168 11.41 -7.97 4.49
C PRO A 168 10.13 -8.73 4.88
N ASN A 169 9.34 -8.16 5.78
CA ASN A 169 8.14 -8.78 6.33
C ASN A 169 7.07 -7.71 6.57
N PHE A 170 6.35 -7.33 5.51
CA PHE A 170 5.33 -6.29 5.55
C PHE A 170 4.14 -6.63 6.45
N HIS A 171 3.84 -7.92 6.63
CA HIS A 171 2.76 -8.39 7.50
C HIS A 171 3.08 -8.33 9.00
N HIS A 172 4.30 -7.99 9.41
CA HIS A 172 4.68 -8.05 10.81
C HIS A 172 3.79 -7.09 11.65
N PRO A 173 3.12 -7.56 12.73
CA PRO A 173 2.16 -6.73 13.48
C PRO A 173 2.75 -5.43 14.04
N ASP A 174 4.05 -5.43 14.36
CA ASP A 174 4.75 -4.23 14.85
C ASP A 174 5.07 -3.20 13.76
N SER A 175 4.85 -3.50 12.48
CA SER A 175 4.93 -2.53 11.37
C SER A 175 3.73 -1.59 11.35
N PHE A 176 2.59 -2.04 11.88
CA PHE A 176 1.34 -1.27 11.88
C PHE A 176 1.36 -0.15 12.92
N GLU A 177 0.73 0.96 12.63
CA GLU A 177 0.56 2.09 13.55
C GLU A 177 -0.91 2.47 13.69
N ASP A 178 -1.33 2.95 14.87
CA ASP A 178 -2.70 3.44 15.05
C ASP A 178 -3.04 4.52 14.02
N LEU A 179 -4.21 4.38 13.38
CA LEU A 179 -4.73 5.31 12.37
C LEU A 179 -5.04 6.66 12.99
N ILE A 180 -5.64 6.65 14.20
CA ILE A 180 -5.91 7.83 15.00
C ILE A 180 -4.92 7.82 16.18
N SER A 181 -4.08 8.84 16.25
CA SER A 181 -3.16 9.11 17.37
C SER A 181 -3.70 10.19 18.29
#